data_AF-A0A3N0BYG1-F1
#
_entry.id   AF-A0A3N0BYG1-F1
#
_cell.length_a   1.000
_cell.length_b   1.000
_cell.length_c   1.000
_cell.angle_alpha   90.00
_cell.angle_beta   90.00
_cell.angle_gamma   90.00
#
_symmetry.space_group_name_H-M   'P 1'
#
loop_
_entity.id
_entity.type
_entity.pdbx_description
1 polymer ?
#
loop_
_entity_poly.entity_id
_entity_poly.type
_entity_poly.pdbx_seq_one_letter_code
_entity_poly.pdbx_strand_id
1 'polypeptide(L)'
;MNLNNLENLKEEMKALGFKEKLINQMEEQMKKDVPEFKLHDALPATKGQVDMTLYFKQSGQSEFYYLNKFEVAHNQGKPLEEGQKYMVISPGADGKNMVKKMENVSEAIDFFKKQEGNSELALGKDAAHKTTVASTENGKVNYVAKDFQRTFYSQPIPQTFWVEKGKGFTAEQAANLVQGRSVYRDDLLNLGGIPYKAWMKLDADKPRDRHDNLTFNQYHDPSYGFDLGKVLDKFNIKELENPAKRVLLEVSIKNGNRPLITTVKDGQEVKLFVEAVPRYSQLNMYQENGKPEKREQFQKEPAISNSHAKGKEKEHELSESQGLKR
;
A
#
# COMPACT_ATOMS: atom_id res chain seq x y z
N MET A 1 -28.44 0.66 16.65
CA MET A 1 -27.80 0.40 15.34
C MET A 1 -28.84 0.41 14.21
N ASN A 2 -28.60 1.23 13.19
CA ASN A 2 -29.45 1.31 12.00
C ASN A 2 -29.11 0.19 10.98
N LEU A 3 -30.08 -0.65 10.61
CA LEU A 3 -29.85 -1.81 9.72
C LEU A 3 -29.53 -1.42 8.26
N ASN A 4 -30.20 -0.39 7.72
CA ASN A 4 -29.92 0.09 6.37
C ASN A 4 -28.49 0.64 6.26
N ASN A 5 -28.04 1.36 7.29
CA ASN A 5 -26.64 1.83 7.35
C ASN A 5 -25.65 0.67 7.46
N LEU A 6 -25.96 -0.39 8.23
CA LEU A 6 -25.12 -1.59 8.27
C LEU A 6 -25.00 -2.24 6.88
N GLU A 7 -26.13 -2.46 6.18
CA GLU A 7 -26.11 -3.05 4.84
C GLU A 7 -25.30 -2.23 3.85
N ASN A 8 -25.52 -0.91 3.82
CA ASN A 8 -24.74 0.01 2.99
C ASN A 8 -23.25 -0.07 3.33
N LEU A 9 -22.87 0.00 4.60
CA LEU A 9 -21.46 -0.04 5.01
C LEU A 9 -20.78 -1.38 4.66
N LYS A 10 -21.52 -2.50 4.69
CA LYS A 10 -21.03 -3.79 4.18
C LYS A 10 -20.75 -3.74 2.69
N GLU A 11 -21.64 -3.17 1.89
CA GLU A 11 -21.45 -3.01 0.45
C GLU A 11 -20.26 -2.09 0.14
N GLU A 12 -20.12 -0.98 0.88
CA GLU A 12 -19.00 -0.06 0.76
C GLU A 12 -17.67 -0.76 1.06
N MET A 13 -17.59 -1.56 2.13
CA MET A 13 -16.39 -2.33 2.46
C MET A 13 -16.07 -3.37 1.38
N LYS A 14 -17.07 -4.03 0.81
CA LYS A 14 -16.89 -4.98 -0.31
C LYS A 14 -16.38 -4.27 -1.57
N ALA A 15 -16.95 -3.11 -1.90
CA ALA A 15 -16.53 -2.30 -3.05
C ALA A 15 -15.07 -1.83 -2.93
N LEU A 16 -14.62 -1.53 -1.70
CA LEU A 16 -13.23 -1.17 -1.41
C LEU A 16 -12.29 -2.39 -1.35
N GLY A 17 -12.81 -3.62 -1.49
CA GLY A 17 -12.01 -4.84 -1.53
C GLY A 17 -11.62 -5.40 -0.16
N PHE A 18 -12.29 -5.01 0.92
CA PHE A 18 -12.03 -5.58 2.25
C PHE A 18 -12.63 -6.98 2.41
N LYS A 19 -11.94 -7.84 3.15
CA LYS A 19 -12.32 -9.25 3.34
C LYS A 19 -13.53 -9.38 4.26
N GLU A 20 -14.31 -10.45 4.07
CA GLU A 20 -15.52 -10.76 4.87
C GLU A 20 -15.25 -10.79 6.38
N LYS A 21 -14.08 -11.29 6.81
CA LYS A 21 -13.67 -11.28 8.22
C LYS A 21 -13.69 -9.87 8.82
N LEU A 22 -13.19 -8.88 8.09
CA LEU A 22 -13.13 -7.49 8.55
C LEU A 22 -14.53 -6.86 8.60
N ILE A 23 -15.37 -7.21 7.63
CA ILE A 23 -16.77 -6.79 7.57
C ILE A 23 -17.54 -7.33 8.78
N ASN A 24 -17.33 -8.58 9.16
CA ASN A 24 -17.95 -9.18 10.35
C ASN A 24 -17.48 -8.47 11.63
N GLN A 25 -16.19 -8.14 11.73
CA GLN A 25 -15.66 -7.37 12.88
C GLN A 25 -16.28 -5.97 12.96
N MET A 26 -16.48 -5.29 11.82
CA MET A 26 -17.17 -4.00 11.75
C MET A 26 -18.60 -4.12 12.27
N GLU A 27 -19.35 -5.13 11.81
CA GLU A 27 -20.72 -5.38 12.26
C GLU A 27 -20.79 -5.66 13.77
N GLU A 28 -19.85 -6.44 14.32
CA GLU A 28 -19.78 -6.71 15.75
C GLU A 28 -19.56 -5.44 16.58
N GLN A 29 -18.73 -4.51 16.11
CA GLN A 29 -18.51 -3.23 16.80
C GLN A 29 -19.75 -2.33 16.75
N MET A 30 -20.42 -2.27 15.60
CA MET A 30 -21.68 -1.55 15.47
C MET A 30 -22.79 -2.14 16.35
N LYS A 31 -22.88 -3.47 16.47
CA LYS A 31 -23.83 -4.16 17.37
C LYS A 31 -23.58 -3.87 18.85
N LYS A 32 -22.34 -3.51 19.22
CA LYS A 32 -21.95 -3.12 20.57
C LYS A 32 -22.10 -1.61 20.80
N ASP A 33 -22.65 -0.88 19.83
CA ASP A 33 -22.81 0.58 19.83
C ASP A 33 -21.52 1.33 20.21
N VAL A 34 -20.36 0.84 19.72
CA VAL A 34 -19.06 1.48 19.98
C VAL A 34 -18.93 2.72 19.08
N PRO A 35 -18.96 3.95 19.62
CA PRO A 35 -19.12 5.16 18.79
C PRO A 35 -17.93 5.46 17.88
N GLU A 36 -16.73 5.02 18.24
CA GLU A 36 -15.52 5.16 17.43
C GLU A 36 -14.65 3.92 17.64
N PHE A 37 -14.25 3.29 16.55
CA PHE A 37 -13.40 2.10 16.59
C PHE A 37 -12.50 2.00 15.37
N LYS A 38 -11.43 1.23 15.52
CA LYS A 38 -10.51 0.90 14.43
C LYS A 38 -10.55 -0.58 14.14
N LEU A 39 -10.36 -0.92 12.88
CA LEU A 39 -10.08 -2.29 12.45
C LEU A 39 -8.75 -2.33 11.72
N HIS A 40 -8.09 -3.49 11.78
CA HIS A 40 -6.79 -3.69 11.13
C HIS A 40 -6.87 -4.85 10.15
N ASP A 41 -6.14 -4.70 9.05
CA ASP A 41 -5.90 -5.78 8.09
C ASP A 41 -4.48 -5.63 7.55
N ALA A 42 -3.98 -6.69 6.93
CA ALA A 42 -2.69 -6.69 6.28
C ALA A 42 -2.77 -7.39 4.92
N LEU A 43 -1.96 -6.89 3.99
CA LEU A 43 -1.76 -7.50 2.68
C LEU A 43 -0.28 -7.87 2.47
N PRO A 44 0.00 -8.96 1.75
CA PRO A 44 1.36 -9.29 1.38
C PRO A 44 1.96 -8.19 0.50
N ALA A 45 3.24 -7.89 0.70
CA ALA A 45 4.02 -6.98 -0.11
C ALA A 45 5.13 -7.72 -0.85
N THR A 46 5.76 -7.09 -1.84
CA THR A 46 7.01 -7.65 -2.44
C THR A 46 8.08 -7.89 -1.38
N LYS A 47 8.10 -7.05 -0.34
CA LYS A 47 8.96 -7.20 0.83
C LYS A 47 8.20 -6.79 2.07
N GLY A 48 8.11 -7.69 3.05
CA GLY A 48 7.35 -7.49 4.28
C GLY A 48 5.84 -7.53 4.04
N GLN A 49 5.10 -6.58 4.58
CA GLN A 49 3.65 -6.47 4.46
C GLN A 49 3.19 -5.02 4.31
N VAL A 50 1.97 -4.84 3.86
CA VAL A 50 1.26 -3.57 3.94
C VAL A 50 0.26 -3.66 5.09
N ASP A 51 0.45 -2.82 6.09
CA ASP A 51 -0.44 -2.69 7.25
C ASP A 51 -1.54 -1.67 6.95
N MET A 52 -2.78 -1.99 7.27
CA MET A 52 -3.94 -1.12 7.10
C MET A 52 -4.66 -0.89 8.42
N THR A 53 -5.10 0.35 8.64
CA THR A 53 -5.93 0.75 9.78
C THR A 53 -7.13 1.53 9.28
N LEU A 54 -8.32 0.96 9.44
CA LEU A 54 -9.59 1.54 9.02
C LEU A 54 -10.21 2.28 10.20
N TYR A 55 -10.69 3.50 9.95
CA TYR A 55 -11.25 4.37 10.98
C TYR A 55 -12.77 4.46 10.81
N PHE A 56 -13.50 3.92 11.78
CA PHE A 56 -14.96 3.95 11.82
C PHE A 56 -15.45 4.90 12.90
N LYS A 57 -16.50 5.65 12.57
CA LYS A 57 -17.12 6.58 13.52
C LYS A 57 -18.62 6.68 13.32
N GLN A 58 -19.36 6.69 14.41
CA GLN A 58 -20.77 7.01 14.45
C GLN A 58 -21.00 8.52 14.36
N SER A 59 -22.06 8.93 13.66
CA SER A 59 -22.54 10.31 13.66
C SER A 59 -22.92 10.76 15.07
N GLY A 60 -22.60 12.01 15.41
CA GLY A 60 -23.09 12.63 16.64
C GLY A 60 -24.57 13.02 16.59
N GLN A 61 -25.23 12.88 15.43
CA GLN A 61 -26.61 13.32 15.18
C GLN A 61 -27.54 12.18 14.74
N SER A 62 -27.01 10.99 14.49
CA SER A 62 -27.79 9.84 14.02
C SER A 62 -27.10 8.53 14.41
N GLU A 63 -27.80 7.40 14.24
CA GLU A 63 -27.22 6.07 14.49
C GLU A 63 -26.25 5.60 13.40
N PHE A 64 -25.90 6.44 12.44
CA PHE A 64 -25.15 6.03 11.25
C PHE A 64 -23.66 5.97 11.54
N TYR A 65 -23.02 4.89 11.08
CA TYR A 65 -21.59 4.67 11.08
C TYR A 65 -21.00 4.93 9.70
N TYR A 66 -19.77 5.43 9.69
CA TYR A 66 -19.04 5.80 8.48
C TYR A 66 -17.61 5.29 8.51
N LEU A 67 -17.14 4.78 7.37
CA LEU A 67 -15.73 4.63 7.05
C LEU A 67 -15.33 5.81 6.15
N ASN A 68 -14.67 6.82 6.71
CA ASN A 68 -14.28 8.01 5.93
C ASN A 68 -12.83 7.93 5.42
N LYS A 69 -11.99 7.18 6.14
CA LYS A 69 -10.58 7.02 5.80
C LYS A 69 -10.03 5.70 6.28
N PHE A 70 -8.95 5.29 5.65
CA PHE A 70 -8.04 4.28 6.16
C PHE A 70 -6.60 4.71 5.94
N GLU A 71 -5.72 4.28 6.82
CA GLU A 71 -4.29 4.55 6.76
C GLU A 71 -3.56 3.27 6.36
N VAL A 72 -2.56 3.42 5.50
CA VAL A 72 -1.80 2.32 4.92
C VAL A 72 -0.32 2.57 5.07
N ALA A 73 0.42 1.59 5.56
CA ALA A 73 1.86 1.70 5.77
C ALA A 73 2.60 0.50 5.20
N HIS A 74 3.66 0.72 4.42
CA HIS A 74 4.49 -0.36 3.90
C HIS A 74 5.56 -0.74 4.93
N ASN A 75 5.32 -1.85 5.64
CA ASN A 75 6.25 -2.38 6.62
C ASN A 75 7.18 -3.41 5.98
N GLN A 76 8.48 -3.17 6.04
CA GLN A 76 9.48 -4.07 5.46
C GLN A 76 9.98 -5.15 6.45
N GLY A 77 9.46 -5.16 7.68
CA GLY A 77 9.70 -6.19 8.68
C GLY A 77 9.06 -7.53 8.32
N LYS A 78 9.42 -8.57 9.08
CA LYS A 78 8.79 -9.89 8.95
C LYS A 78 7.32 -9.78 9.40
N PRO A 79 6.36 -10.24 8.58
CA PRO A 79 4.96 -10.37 8.99
C PRO A 79 4.81 -11.28 10.22
N LEU A 80 3.72 -11.09 10.97
CA LEU A 80 3.31 -12.05 11.99
C LEU A 80 2.92 -13.38 11.33
N GLU A 81 3.27 -14.50 11.96
CA GLU A 81 2.75 -15.80 11.55
C GLU A 81 1.27 -15.94 11.92
N GLU A 82 0.57 -16.88 11.30
CA GLU A 82 -0.85 -17.13 11.57
C GLU A 82 -1.10 -17.40 13.06
N GLY A 83 -2.02 -16.62 13.64
CA GLY A 83 -2.40 -16.68 15.05
C GLY A 83 -1.45 -15.96 16.01
N GLN A 84 -0.31 -15.44 15.55
CA GLN A 84 0.53 -14.58 16.39
C GLN A 84 -0.09 -13.19 16.56
N LYS A 85 0.24 -12.56 17.70
CA LYS A 85 -0.08 -11.16 18.00
C LYS A 85 1.15 -10.47 18.60
N TYR A 86 1.19 -9.15 18.49
CA TYR A 86 2.05 -8.35 19.33
C TYR A 86 1.47 -8.28 20.75
N MET A 87 2.34 -8.26 21.73
CA MET A 87 2.00 -8.18 23.14
C MET A 87 2.90 -7.16 23.82
N VAL A 88 2.30 -6.20 24.51
CA VAL A 88 3.02 -5.37 25.46
C VAL A 88 2.71 -5.89 26.86
N ILE A 89 3.76 -6.31 27.56
CA ILE A 89 3.68 -6.96 28.86
C ILE A 89 4.31 -6.06 29.89
N SER A 90 3.57 -5.67 30.92
CA SER A 90 4.04 -4.78 31.98
C SER A 90 3.64 -5.30 33.36
N PRO A 91 4.38 -4.98 34.44
CA PRO A 91 3.98 -5.33 35.79
C PRO A 91 2.63 -4.71 36.16
N GLY A 92 1.70 -5.52 36.66
CA GLY A 92 0.44 -5.06 37.22
C GLY A 92 0.54 -4.73 38.71
N ALA A 93 -0.41 -3.93 39.21
CA ALA A 93 -0.44 -3.49 40.61
C ALA A 93 -0.66 -4.64 41.61
N ASP A 94 -1.21 -5.77 41.17
CA ASP A 94 -1.45 -6.99 41.96
C ASP A 94 -0.27 -7.98 41.93
N GLY A 95 0.87 -7.58 41.33
CA GLY A 95 2.03 -8.44 41.13
C GLY A 95 1.90 -9.41 39.95
N LYS A 96 0.77 -9.43 39.23
CA LYS A 96 0.61 -10.19 37.98
C LYS A 96 0.89 -9.29 36.78
N ASN A 97 1.44 -9.87 35.72
CA ASN A 97 1.71 -9.11 34.51
C ASN A 97 0.41 -8.76 33.78
N MET A 98 0.28 -7.48 33.40
CA MET A 98 -0.69 -7.00 32.44
C MET A 98 -0.22 -7.34 31.03
N VAL A 99 -1.09 -7.91 30.21
CA VAL A 99 -0.77 -8.28 28.82
C VAL A 99 -1.74 -7.59 27.87
N LYS A 100 -1.25 -6.60 27.11
CA LYS A 100 -2.04 -5.95 26.06
C LYS A 100 -1.70 -6.53 24.70
N LYS A 101 -2.65 -7.22 24.09
CA LYS A 101 -2.52 -7.83 22.75
C LYS A 101 -2.88 -6.83 21.66
N MET A 102 -2.13 -6.82 20.56
CA MET A 102 -2.33 -5.95 19.40
C MET A 102 -2.02 -6.70 18.10
N GLU A 103 -2.70 -6.33 17.02
CA GLU A 103 -2.49 -6.93 15.68
C GLU A 103 -1.57 -6.06 14.82
N ASN A 104 -1.61 -4.74 15.02
CA ASN A 104 -0.79 -3.78 14.28
C ASN A 104 0.54 -3.51 15.01
N VAL A 105 1.64 -3.61 14.27
CA VAL A 105 3.00 -3.43 14.79
C VAL A 105 3.30 -1.98 15.18
N SER A 106 2.80 -1.01 14.43
CA SER A 106 3.01 0.40 14.74
C SER A 106 2.32 0.78 16.04
N GLU A 107 1.06 0.36 16.22
CA GLU A 107 0.35 0.59 17.49
C GLU A 107 1.02 -0.12 18.67
N ALA A 108 1.54 -1.33 18.46
CA ALA A 108 2.26 -2.08 19.50
C ALA A 108 3.55 -1.37 19.92
N ILE A 109 4.35 -0.89 18.96
CA ILE A 109 5.56 -0.13 19.22
C ILE A 109 5.23 1.21 19.90
N ASP A 110 4.22 1.93 19.44
CA ASP A 110 3.82 3.22 20.01
C ASP A 110 3.31 3.07 21.44
N PHE A 111 2.53 2.03 21.72
CA PHE A 111 2.06 1.74 23.08
C PHE A 111 3.22 1.30 23.98
N PHE A 112 4.15 0.49 23.47
CA PHE A 112 5.35 0.08 24.19
C PHE A 112 6.26 1.27 24.52
N LYS A 113 6.50 2.17 23.57
CA LYS A 113 7.33 3.39 23.78
C LYS A 113 6.72 4.36 24.78
N LYS A 114 5.42 4.27 25.06
CA LYS A 114 4.70 5.07 26.08
C LYS A 114 4.72 4.45 27.48
N GLN A 115 5.31 3.26 27.65
CA GLN A 115 5.40 2.65 28.99
C GLN A 115 6.43 3.39 29.83
N GLU A 116 6.04 3.80 31.05
CA GLU A 116 6.90 4.53 31.98
C GLU A 116 7.75 3.61 32.87
N GLY A 117 7.39 2.33 32.94
CA GLY A 117 8.06 1.33 33.78
C GLY A 117 8.80 0.27 32.97
N ASN A 118 9.08 -0.85 33.63
CA ASN A 118 9.61 -2.04 32.97
C ASN A 118 8.53 -2.66 32.10
N SER A 119 8.85 -2.96 30.86
CA SER A 119 7.89 -3.55 29.92
C SER A 119 8.60 -4.34 28.85
N GLU A 120 7.90 -5.31 28.28
CA GLU A 120 8.37 -6.11 27.16
C GLU A 120 7.42 -5.93 25.97
N LEU A 121 7.98 -5.70 24.79
CA LEU A 121 7.29 -5.92 23.53
C LEU A 121 7.66 -7.32 23.05
N ALA A 122 6.65 -8.17 22.86
CA ALA A 122 6.82 -9.54 22.43
C ALA A 122 5.89 -9.89 21.27
N LEU A 123 6.23 -10.93 20.52
CA LEU A 123 5.39 -11.55 19.50
C LEU A 123 5.15 -13.02 19.83
N GLY A 124 3.95 -13.53 19.59
CA GLY A 124 3.61 -14.92 19.88
C GLY A 124 2.11 -15.18 19.89
N LYS A 125 1.71 -16.45 20.06
CA LYS A 125 0.29 -16.84 20.14
C LYS A 125 -0.35 -16.41 21.46
N ASP A 126 0.42 -16.46 22.54
CA ASP A 126 0.03 -16.06 23.88
C ASP A 126 1.28 -15.71 24.72
N ALA A 127 1.06 -15.31 25.98
CA ALA A 127 2.14 -14.87 26.87
C ALA A 127 3.10 -16.00 27.30
N ALA A 128 2.70 -17.26 27.19
CA ALA A 128 3.54 -18.43 27.46
C ALA A 128 4.40 -18.80 26.25
N HIS A 129 3.86 -18.62 25.03
CA HIS A 129 4.51 -18.90 23.75
C HIS A 129 4.97 -17.61 23.04
N LYS A 130 5.71 -16.76 23.75
CA LYS A 130 6.16 -15.45 23.27
C LYS A 130 7.66 -15.40 23.02
N THR A 131 8.06 -14.55 22.09
CA THR A 131 9.44 -14.10 21.87
C THR A 131 9.52 -12.60 22.13
N THR A 132 10.35 -12.20 23.08
CA THR A 132 10.57 -10.77 23.40
C THR A 132 11.47 -10.14 22.35
N VAL A 133 11.00 -9.05 21.75
CA VAL A 133 11.69 -8.32 20.67
C VAL A 133 12.14 -6.91 21.07
N ALA A 134 11.60 -6.35 22.15
CA ALA A 134 12.15 -5.18 22.80
C ALA A 134 11.79 -5.17 24.29
N SER A 135 12.58 -4.48 25.12
CA SER A 135 12.24 -4.23 26.52
C SER A 135 12.62 -2.81 26.96
N THR A 136 11.91 -2.33 27.98
CA THR A 136 12.21 -1.11 28.70
C THR A 136 12.62 -1.43 30.13
N GLU A 137 13.48 -0.59 30.69
CA GLU A 137 13.81 -0.53 32.10
C GLU A 137 13.70 0.93 32.55
N ASN A 138 12.89 1.18 33.59
CA ASN A 138 12.57 2.53 34.05
C ASN A 138 12.10 3.45 32.91
N GLY A 139 11.25 2.92 32.01
CA GLY A 139 10.70 3.64 30.86
C GLY A 139 11.68 3.88 29.70
N LYS A 140 12.95 3.45 29.83
CA LYS A 140 13.95 3.58 28.77
C LYS A 140 14.15 2.26 28.05
N VAL A 141 14.11 2.28 26.72
CA VAL A 141 14.41 1.10 25.90
C VAL A 141 15.84 0.63 26.21
N ASN A 142 15.97 -0.57 26.75
CA ASN A 142 17.26 -1.18 27.10
C ASN A 142 17.65 -2.34 26.18
N TYR A 143 16.70 -2.87 25.39
CA TYR A 143 16.95 -3.93 24.43
C TYR A 143 15.99 -3.85 23.24
N VAL A 144 16.53 -4.15 22.05
CA VAL A 144 15.76 -4.44 20.83
C VAL A 144 16.46 -5.56 20.08
N ALA A 145 15.74 -6.64 19.77
CA ALA A 145 16.23 -7.78 19.03
C ALA A 145 16.80 -7.35 17.66
N LYS A 146 17.97 -7.89 17.29
CA LYS A 146 18.72 -7.45 16.10
C LYS A 146 17.89 -7.49 14.81
N ASP A 147 17.08 -8.52 14.62
CA ASP A 147 16.24 -8.66 13.43
C ASP A 147 14.93 -7.86 13.51
N PHE A 148 14.63 -7.27 14.66
CA PHE A 148 13.49 -6.37 14.88
C PHE A 148 13.87 -4.88 14.91
N GLN A 149 15.17 -4.53 15.01
CA GLN A 149 15.64 -3.15 15.10
C GLN A 149 15.10 -2.25 13.99
N ARG A 150 15.09 -2.74 12.74
CA ARG A 150 14.56 -1.96 11.61
C ARG A 150 13.06 -1.66 11.78
N THR A 151 12.27 -2.67 12.15
CA THR A 151 10.83 -2.51 12.39
C THR A 151 10.58 -1.54 13.54
N PHE A 152 11.39 -1.61 14.60
CA PHE A 152 11.24 -0.81 15.82
C PHE A 152 11.61 0.67 15.64
N TYR A 153 12.73 0.94 14.97
CA TYR A 153 13.29 2.29 14.84
C TYR A 153 12.89 2.99 13.53
N SER A 154 12.52 2.25 12.49
CA SER A 154 12.15 2.82 11.17
C SER A 154 10.69 2.52 10.87
N GLN A 155 9.80 2.95 11.77
CA GLN A 155 8.35 2.82 11.54
C GLN A 155 7.95 3.60 10.28
N PRO A 156 7.22 2.97 9.35
CA PRO A 156 6.74 3.65 8.16
C PRO A 156 5.69 4.71 8.55
N ILE A 157 5.85 5.92 8.02
CA ILE A 157 4.80 6.95 8.13
C ILE A 157 3.63 6.53 7.23
N PRO A 158 2.42 6.33 7.79
CA PRO A 158 1.28 5.89 7.02
C PRO A 158 0.89 6.92 5.95
N GLN A 159 0.24 6.43 4.89
CA GLN A 159 -0.47 7.24 3.91
C GLN A 159 -1.96 7.14 4.21
N THR A 160 -2.63 8.29 4.31
CA THR A 160 -4.09 8.35 4.46
C THR A 160 -4.77 8.26 3.10
N PHE A 161 -5.77 7.40 3.02
CA PHE A 161 -6.68 7.27 1.88
C PHE A 161 -8.09 7.62 2.34
N TRP A 162 -8.66 8.64 1.72
CA TRP A 162 -10.04 9.06 1.96
C TRP A 162 -10.97 8.26 1.05
N VAL A 163 -12.11 7.85 1.61
CA VAL A 163 -13.15 7.11 0.90
C VAL A 163 -14.50 7.69 1.24
N GLU A 164 -15.41 7.60 0.29
CA GLU A 164 -16.78 8.07 0.44
C GLU A 164 -17.72 7.10 -0.25
N LYS A 165 -18.63 6.47 0.51
CA LYS A 165 -19.66 5.58 -0.02
C LYS A 165 -19.08 4.48 -0.92
N GLY A 166 -18.02 3.82 -0.44
CA GLY A 166 -17.32 2.76 -1.17
C GLY A 166 -16.48 3.23 -2.37
N LYS A 167 -16.34 4.54 -2.58
CA LYS A 167 -15.51 5.14 -3.63
C LYS A 167 -14.20 5.67 -3.07
N GLY A 168 -13.19 5.79 -3.93
CA GLY A 168 -11.81 6.05 -3.57
C GLY A 168 -10.91 4.85 -3.88
N PHE A 169 -9.63 4.92 -3.50
CA PHE A 169 -8.69 3.82 -3.75
C PHE A 169 -9.10 2.57 -2.94
N THR A 170 -9.12 1.41 -3.61
CA THR A 170 -9.37 0.13 -2.93
C THR A 170 -8.20 -0.24 -2.01
N ALA A 171 -8.40 -1.21 -1.13
CA ALA A 171 -7.35 -1.75 -0.25
C ALA A 171 -6.11 -2.19 -1.05
N GLU A 172 -6.30 -2.88 -2.18
CA GLU A 172 -5.22 -3.37 -3.02
C GLU A 172 -4.52 -2.23 -3.78
N GLN A 173 -5.26 -1.25 -4.30
CA GLN A 173 -4.67 -0.07 -4.94
C GLN A 173 -3.83 0.74 -3.95
N ALA A 174 -4.35 0.96 -2.75
CA ALA A 174 -3.63 1.66 -1.69
C ALA A 174 -2.35 0.89 -1.30
N ALA A 175 -2.42 -0.44 -1.20
CA ALA A 175 -1.25 -1.28 -0.97
C ALA A 175 -0.20 -1.20 -2.08
N ASN A 176 -0.62 -1.10 -3.35
CA ASN A 176 0.28 -0.90 -4.47
C ASN A 176 0.93 0.50 -4.46
N LEU A 177 0.15 1.53 -4.13
CA LEU A 177 0.61 2.91 -4.06
C LEU A 177 1.72 3.10 -3.01
N VAL A 178 1.54 2.59 -1.79
CA VAL A 178 2.57 2.71 -0.73
C VAL A 178 3.84 1.91 -1.02
N GLN A 179 3.76 0.91 -1.91
CA GLN A 179 4.92 0.19 -2.44
C GLN A 179 5.60 0.93 -3.61
N GLY A 180 5.16 2.14 -3.94
CA GLY A 180 5.73 2.98 -5.00
C GLY A 180 5.27 2.61 -6.42
N ARG A 181 4.18 1.84 -6.55
CA ARG A 181 3.61 1.44 -7.85
C ARG A 181 2.60 2.47 -8.34
N SER A 182 2.23 2.38 -9.61
CA SER A 182 1.21 3.24 -10.21
C SER A 182 -0.10 2.48 -10.34
N VAL A 183 -1.22 3.13 -10.03
CA VAL A 183 -2.57 2.56 -10.17
C VAL A 183 -3.39 3.43 -11.12
N TYR A 184 -4.30 2.82 -11.86
CA TYR A 184 -5.22 3.51 -12.77
C TYR A 184 -6.56 3.73 -12.10
N ARG A 185 -7.13 4.92 -12.31
CA ARG A 185 -8.49 5.28 -11.90
C ARG A 185 -9.20 5.93 -13.05
N ASP A 186 -10.47 5.58 -13.25
CA ASP A 186 -11.34 6.11 -14.30
C ASP A 186 -12.56 6.86 -13.77
N ASP A 187 -12.61 7.08 -12.45
CA ASP A 187 -13.72 7.68 -11.71
C ASP A 187 -13.26 8.85 -10.80
N LEU A 188 -12.09 9.44 -11.09
CA LEU A 188 -11.57 10.59 -10.34
C LEU A 188 -12.39 11.84 -10.65
N LEU A 189 -12.50 12.74 -9.67
CA LEU A 189 -13.14 14.04 -9.81
C LEU A 189 -12.13 15.16 -9.52
N ASN A 190 -12.13 16.23 -10.31
CA ASN A 190 -11.36 17.43 -9.99
C ASN A 190 -12.12 18.32 -8.98
N LEU A 191 -11.54 19.45 -8.57
CA LEU A 191 -12.21 20.39 -7.63
C LEU A 191 -13.57 20.89 -8.13
N GLY A 192 -13.79 20.95 -9.45
CA GLY A 192 -15.06 21.34 -10.06
C GLY A 192 -16.05 20.19 -10.22
N GLY A 193 -15.73 18.99 -9.73
CA GLY A 193 -16.57 17.79 -9.88
C GLY A 193 -16.55 17.18 -11.28
N ILE A 194 -15.62 17.60 -12.16
CA ILE A 194 -15.51 17.07 -13.51
C ILE A 194 -14.78 15.72 -13.45
N PRO A 195 -15.38 14.64 -13.99
CA PRO A 195 -14.72 13.34 -14.05
C PRO A 195 -13.49 13.34 -14.95
N TYR A 196 -12.44 12.66 -14.52
CA TYR A 196 -11.26 12.38 -15.34
C TYR A 196 -10.67 11.01 -15.01
N LYS A 197 -9.82 10.53 -15.92
CA LYS A 197 -9.08 9.28 -15.78
C LYS A 197 -7.60 9.57 -15.68
N ALA A 198 -6.89 8.84 -14.83
CA ALA A 198 -5.45 9.00 -14.70
C ALA A 198 -4.79 7.76 -14.12
N TRP A 199 -3.50 7.60 -14.42
CA TRP A 199 -2.62 6.84 -13.56
C TRP A 199 -2.13 7.71 -12.41
N MET A 200 -2.12 7.15 -11.21
CA MET A 200 -1.80 7.79 -9.96
C MET A 200 -0.61 7.07 -9.31
N LYS A 201 0.36 7.83 -8.82
CA LYS A 201 1.51 7.32 -8.06
C LYS A 201 1.86 8.28 -6.93
N LEU A 202 2.15 7.78 -5.73
CA LEU A 202 2.63 8.62 -4.64
C LEU A 202 3.99 9.24 -5.00
N ASP A 203 4.12 10.54 -4.78
CA ASP A 203 5.31 11.35 -5.06
C ASP A 203 6.21 11.37 -3.83
N ALA A 204 7.07 10.35 -3.71
CA ALA A 204 8.03 10.20 -2.61
C ALA A 204 9.24 11.13 -2.73
N ASP A 205 9.40 11.83 -3.86
CA ASP A 205 10.51 12.77 -4.10
C ASP A 205 10.20 14.16 -3.52
N LYS A 206 8.96 14.42 -3.10
CA LYS A 206 8.53 15.67 -2.47
C LYS A 206 8.34 15.54 -0.96
N PRO A 207 8.46 16.65 -0.21
CA PRO A 207 8.02 16.70 1.17
C PRO A 207 6.57 16.29 1.31
N ARG A 208 6.24 15.65 2.44
CA ARG A 208 4.86 15.38 2.84
C ARG A 208 4.12 16.68 3.10
N ASP A 209 2.80 16.64 2.96
CA ASP A 209 1.94 17.76 3.27
C ASP A 209 1.80 17.99 4.79
N ARG A 210 1.02 19.00 5.18
CA ARG A 210 0.76 19.33 6.60
C ARG A 210 0.02 18.24 7.39
N HIS A 211 -0.54 17.24 6.70
CA HIS A 211 -1.22 16.09 7.28
C HIS A 211 -0.34 14.83 7.21
N ASP A 212 0.95 15.02 6.94
CA ASP A 212 1.96 13.97 6.81
C ASP A 212 1.65 12.96 5.70
N ASN A 213 1.02 13.40 4.61
CA ASN A 213 0.72 12.56 3.44
C ASN A 213 1.63 12.89 2.26
N LEU A 214 1.95 11.88 1.45
CA LEU A 214 2.58 12.08 0.15
C LEU A 214 1.55 12.64 -0.84
N THR A 215 2.01 13.54 -1.70
CA THR A 215 1.22 14.02 -2.84
C THR A 215 1.19 12.99 -3.98
N PHE A 216 0.39 13.21 -5.02
CA PHE A 216 0.30 12.33 -6.18
C PHE A 216 0.94 12.92 -7.43
N ASN A 217 1.72 12.11 -8.12
CA ASN A 217 1.98 12.26 -9.55
C ASN A 217 0.77 11.71 -10.33
N GLN A 218 0.26 12.51 -11.27
CA GLN A 218 -0.92 12.19 -12.07
C GLN A 218 -0.56 12.17 -13.55
N TYR A 219 -0.98 11.11 -14.23
CA TYR A 219 -0.76 10.91 -15.66
C TYR A 219 -2.11 10.74 -16.34
N HIS A 220 -2.69 11.86 -16.80
CA HIS A 220 -4.04 11.93 -17.32
C HIS A 220 -4.23 11.08 -18.59
N ASP A 221 -5.32 10.33 -18.65
CA ASP A 221 -5.70 9.53 -19.81
C ASP A 221 -6.84 10.24 -20.57
N PRO A 222 -6.69 10.56 -21.88
CA PRO A 222 -5.58 10.17 -22.78
C PRO A 222 -4.45 11.21 -22.93
N SER A 223 -4.58 12.40 -22.33
CA SER A 223 -3.70 13.55 -22.65
C SER A 223 -2.22 13.35 -22.35
N TYR A 224 -1.86 12.47 -21.41
CA TYR A 224 -0.48 12.11 -21.11
C TYR A 224 0.11 11.11 -22.12
N GLY A 225 -0.71 10.34 -22.83
CA GLY A 225 -0.29 9.45 -23.91
C GLY A 225 0.22 8.06 -23.48
N PHE A 226 0.11 7.68 -22.20
CA PHE A 226 0.41 6.31 -21.77
C PHE A 226 -0.80 5.39 -21.97
N ASP A 227 -0.74 4.57 -23.03
CA ASP A 227 -1.75 3.58 -23.38
C ASP A 227 -1.21 2.18 -23.06
N LEU A 228 -1.73 1.56 -21.98
CA LEU A 228 -1.24 0.27 -21.50
C LEU A 228 -1.37 -0.83 -22.56
N GLY A 229 -2.50 -0.89 -23.27
CA GLY A 229 -2.74 -1.91 -24.30
C GLY A 229 -1.70 -1.82 -25.40
N LYS A 230 -1.48 -0.61 -25.94
CA LYS A 230 -0.45 -0.38 -26.97
C LYS A 230 0.97 -0.66 -26.48
N VAL A 231 1.25 -0.43 -25.20
CA VAL A 231 2.57 -0.75 -24.63
C VAL A 231 2.76 -2.26 -24.51
N LEU A 232 1.76 -3.00 -24.02
CA LEU A 232 1.78 -4.46 -23.94
C LEU A 232 1.97 -5.11 -25.32
N ASP A 233 1.33 -4.58 -26.35
CA ASP A 233 1.39 -5.13 -27.72
C ASP A 233 2.80 -5.13 -28.34
N LYS A 234 3.74 -4.34 -27.79
CA LYS A 234 5.14 -4.28 -28.22
C LYS A 234 5.96 -5.49 -27.76
N PHE A 235 5.49 -6.24 -26.76
CA PHE A 235 6.25 -7.33 -26.13
C PHE A 235 5.70 -8.71 -26.50
N ASN A 236 6.58 -9.71 -26.52
CA ASN A 236 6.21 -11.11 -26.73
C ASN A 236 5.66 -11.71 -25.43
N ILE A 237 4.39 -11.44 -25.12
CA ILE A 237 3.70 -11.92 -23.92
C ILE A 237 2.61 -12.91 -24.32
N LYS A 238 2.73 -14.16 -23.89
CA LYS A 238 1.81 -15.24 -24.27
C LYS A 238 0.37 -15.01 -23.82
N GLU A 239 0.18 -14.41 -22.64
CA GLU A 239 -1.15 -14.15 -22.10
C GLU A 239 -1.97 -13.18 -22.96
N LEU A 240 -1.34 -12.38 -23.83
CA LEU A 240 -2.02 -11.45 -24.72
C LEU A 240 -2.73 -12.14 -25.89
N GLU A 241 -2.35 -13.38 -26.24
CA GLU A 241 -2.95 -14.15 -27.34
C GLU A 241 -4.37 -14.61 -27.01
N ASN A 242 -4.69 -14.74 -25.72
CA ASN A 242 -6.02 -15.10 -25.25
C ASN A 242 -6.76 -13.85 -24.76
N PRO A 243 -7.89 -13.46 -25.38
CA PRO A 243 -8.62 -12.24 -25.00
C PRO A 243 -9.03 -12.16 -23.53
N ALA A 244 -9.45 -13.29 -22.92
CA ALA A 244 -9.84 -13.31 -21.51
C ALA A 244 -8.62 -13.11 -20.59
N LYS A 245 -7.48 -13.75 -20.89
CA LYS A 245 -6.24 -13.56 -20.15
C LYS A 245 -5.69 -12.14 -20.30
N ARG A 246 -5.81 -11.54 -21.49
CA ARG A 246 -5.46 -10.14 -21.74
C ARG A 246 -6.23 -9.20 -20.82
N VAL A 247 -7.55 -9.34 -20.75
CA VAL A 247 -8.40 -8.50 -19.88
C VAL A 247 -7.96 -8.61 -18.42
N LEU A 248 -7.74 -9.83 -17.92
CA LEU A 248 -7.29 -10.05 -16.54
C LEU A 248 -5.90 -9.45 -16.28
N LEU A 249 -4.98 -9.57 -17.25
CA LEU A 249 -3.64 -8.99 -17.17
C LEU A 249 -3.71 -7.46 -17.10
N GLU A 250 -4.47 -6.83 -18.00
CA GLU A 250 -4.64 -5.38 -18.02
C GLU A 250 -5.30 -4.84 -16.75
N VAL A 251 -6.35 -5.51 -16.25
CA VAL A 251 -7.00 -5.16 -14.98
C VAL A 251 -6.02 -5.24 -13.82
N SER A 252 -5.23 -6.33 -13.75
CA SER A 252 -4.22 -6.50 -12.70
C SER A 252 -3.16 -5.39 -12.73
N ILE A 253 -2.61 -5.07 -13.91
CA ILE A 253 -1.62 -3.99 -14.06
C ILE A 253 -2.25 -2.62 -13.75
N LYS A 254 -3.49 -2.36 -14.20
CA LYS A 254 -4.25 -1.14 -13.85
C LYS A 254 -4.48 -1.02 -12.35
N ASN A 255 -4.64 -2.12 -11.65
CA ASN A 255 -4.73 -2.11 -10.20
C ASN A 255 -3.38 -1.83 -9.49
N GLY A 256 -2.29 -1.73 -10.25
CA GLY A 256 -0.92 -1.52 -9.79
C GLY A 256 -0.22 -2.81 -9.37
N ASN A 257 -0.80 -3.97 -9.67
CA ASN A 257 -0.18 -5.25 -9.37
C ASN A 257 1.04 -5.51 -10.26
N ARG A 258 1.83 -6.51 -9.83
CA ARG A 258 2.90 -7.10 -10.63
C ARG A 258 2.50 -8.52 -11.05
N PRO A 259 1.61 -8.70 -12.05
CA PRO A 259 1.24 -10.04 -12.50
C PRO A 259 2.42 -10.76 -13.16
N LEU A 260 2.43 -12.08 -13.03
CA LEU A 260 3.39 -12.96 -13.69
C LEU A 260 2.92 -13.19 -15.13
N ILE A 261 3.81 -13.00 -16.09
CA ILE A 261 3.59 -13.27 -17.51
C ILE A 261 4.58 -14.30 -18.02
N THR A 262 4.29 -14.86 -19.19
CA THR A 262 5.17 -15.80 -19.89
C THR A 262 5.70 -15.13 -21.16
N THR A 263 7.02 -15.16 -21.34
CA THR A 263 7.72 -14.65 -22.53
C THR A 263 8.83 -15.62 -22.95
N VAL A 264 9.62 -15.25 -23.96
CA VAL A 264 10.72 -16.08 -24.49
C VAL A 264 12.03 -15.31 -24.37
N LYS A 265 13.07 -15.98 -23.86
CA LYS A 265 14.46 -15.51 -23.80
C LYS A 265 15.36 -16.60 -24.34
N ASP A 266 16.19 -16.30 -25.33
CA ASP A 266 17.13 -17.25 -25.94
C ASP A 266 16.45 -18.56 -26.41
N GLY A 267 15.22 -18.45 -26.94
CA GLY A 267 14.40 -19.56 -27.40
C GLY A 267 13.72 -20.38 -26.29
N GLN A 268 13.93 -20.04 -25.02
CA GLN A 268 13.31 -20.70 -23.87
C GLN A 268 12.21 -19.86 -23.25
N GLU A 269 11.16 -20.53 -22.77
CA GLU A 269 10.11 -19.88 -22.01
C GLU A 269 10.62 -19.44 -20.64
N VAL A 270 10.37 -18.18 -20.31
CA VAL A 270 10.68 -17.61 -19.01
C VAL A 270 9.46 -16.87 -18.46
N LYS A 271 9.35 -16.85 -17.14
CA LYS A 271 8.30 -16.10 -16.43
C LYS A 271 8.87 -14.84 -15.83
N LEU A 272 8.14 -13.73 -15.95
CA LEU A 272 8.53 -12.43 -15.44
C LEU A 272 7.35 -11.72 -14.81
N PHE A 273 7.60 -10.95 -13.76
CA PHE A 273 6.66 -9.98 -13.25
C PHE A 273 6.71 -8.69 -14.06
N VAL A 274 5.55 -8.13 -14.39
CA VAL A 274 5.45 -6.86 -15.14
C VAL A 274 4.79 -5.76 -14.32
N GLU A 275 5.26 -4.52 -14.44
CA GLU A 275 4.72 -3.35 -13.74
C GLU A 275 4.55 -2.19 -14.72
N ALA A 276 3.43 -1.45 -14.62
CA ALA A 276 3.25 -0.21 -15.36
C ALA A 276 4.11 0.93 -14.79
N VAL A 277 4.80 1.64 -15.69
CA VAL A 277 5.59 2.84 -15.35
C VAL A 277 5.16 4.01 -16.24
N PRO A 278 3.98 4.61 -15.98
CA PRO A 278 3.42 5.70 -16.78
C PRO A 278 4.39 6.86 -16.96
N ARG A 279 5.17 7.23 -15.94
CA ARG A 279 6.20 8.30 -16.02
C ARG A 279 7.09 8.20 -17.25
N TYR A 280 7.45 6.97 -17.66
CA TYR A 280 8.32 6.72 -18.81
C TYR A 280 7.57 6.14 -20.01
N SER A 281 6.25 6.05 -19.94
CA SER A 281 5.39 5.41 -20.94
C SER A 281 5.80 3.98 -21.31
N GLN A 282 6.21 3.20 -20.31
CA GLN A 282 6.78 1.85 -20.49
C GLN A 282 6.34 0.90 -19.37
N LEU A 283 6.76 -0.36 -19.48
CA LEU A 283 6.69 -1.37 -18.42
C LEU A 283 8.09 -1.61 -17.83
N ASN A 284 8.13 -2.08 -16.59
CA ASN A 284 9.31 -2.74 -16.03
C ASN A 284 9.06 -4.24 -15.93
N MET A 285 10.12 -5.04 -16.06
CA MET A 285 10.08 -6.50 -15.96
C MET A 285 11.05 -6.98 -14.89
N TYR A 286 10.65 -7.97 -14.10
CA TYR A 286 11.44 -8.52 -13.02
C TYR A 286 11.40 -10.05 -13.04
N GLN A 287 12.50 -10.71 -12.72
CA GLN A 287 12.53 -12.13 -12.41
C GLN A 287 11.73 -12.42 -11.12
N GLU A 288 11.42 -13.70 -10.87
CA GLU A 288 10.71 -14.11 -9.65
C GLU A 288 11.44 -13.73 -8.35
N ASN A 289 12.78 -13.66 -8.38
CA ASN A 289 13.61 -13.20 -7.27
C ASN A 289 13.65 -11.65 -7.11
N GLY A 290 12.92 -10.90 -7.95
CA GLY A 290 12.86 -9.45 -7.95
C GLY A 290 13.95 -8.73 -8.73
N LYS A 291 14.90 -9.45 -9.36
CA LYS A 291 15.95 -8.84 -10.19
C LYS A 291 15.34 -8.21 -11.45
N PRO A 292 15.64 -6.94 -11.76
CA PRO A 292 15.13 -6.31 -12.97
C PRO A 292 15.73 -6.94 -14.24
N GLU A 293 14.93 -7.02 -15.29
CA GLU A 293 15.32 -7.45 -16.62
C GLU A 293 15.17 -6.29 -17.63
N LYS A 294 16.07 -6.23 -18.61
CA LYS A 294 15.97 -5.25 -19.70
C LYS A 294 14.80 -5.63 -20.60
N ARG A 295 13.68 -4.91 -20.50
CA ARG A 295 12.45 -5.19 -21.27
C ARG A 295 12.68 -5.25 -22.77
N GLU A 296 13.68 -4.50 -23.29
CA GLU A 296 14.02 -4.43 -24.71
C GLU A 296 14.35 -5.81 -25.30
N GLN A 297 14.84 -6.77 -24.49
CA GLN A 297 15.14 -8.12 -24.94
C GLN A 297 13.89 -8.99 -25.19
N PHE A 298 12.69 -8.52 -24.82
CA PHE A 298 11.42 -9.24 -24.97
C PHE A 298 10.45 -8.57 -25.95
N GLN A 299 10.91 -7.60 -26.73
CA GLN A 299 10.09 -6.97 -27.77
C GLN A 299 9.88 -7.92 -28.96
N LYS A 300 8.74 -7.78 -29.65
CA LYS A 300 8.41 -8.60 -30.84
C LYS A 300 9.36 -8.33 -32.01
N GLU A 301 9.86 -7.11 -32.13
CA GLU A 301 10.89 -6.71 -33.08
C GLU A 301 12.06 -6.11 -32.30
N PRO A 302 13.32 -6.38 -32.70
CA PRO A 302 14.46 -5.72 -32.08
C PRO A 302 14.30 -4.21 -32.27
N ALA A 303 14.37 -3.45 -31.16
CA ALA A 303 14.28 -2.00 -31.19
C ALA A 303 15.25 -1.43 -32.24
N ILE A 304 14.75 -0.89 -33.35
CA ILE A 304 15.53 0.01 -34.18
C ILE A 304 15.88 1.19 -33.29
N SER A 305 17.13 1.23 -32.85
CA SER A 305 17.69 2.27 -32.00
C SER A 305 17.64 3.60 -32.75
N ASN A 306 16.59 4.38 -32.57
CA ASN A 306 16.55 5.78 -32.99
C ASN A 306 15.64 6.60 -32.06
N SER A 307 16.11 6.90 -30.85
CA SER A 307 15.67 8.08 -30.07
C SER A 307 16.49 8.30 -28.78
N HIS A 308 17.81 8.14 -28.85
CA HIS A 308 18.72 8.68 -27.83
C HIS A 308 19.59 9.78 -28.45
N ALA A 309 18.95 10.84 -28.93
CA ALA A 309 19.63 12.08 -29.29
C ALA A 309 18.86 13.37 -28.92
N LYS A 310 17.55 13.32 -28.62
CA LYS A 310 16.76 14.55 -28.35
C LYS A 310 16.56 14.90 -26.87
N GLY A 311 17.20 14.18 -25.94
CA GLY A 311 17.02 14.40 -24.49
C GLY A 311 18.06 15.29 -23.82
N LYS A 312 19.23 15.54 -24.44
CA LYS A 312 20.37 16.22 -23.77
C LYS A 312 20.51 17.71 -24.09
N GLU A 313 19.75 18.28 -25.03
CA GLU A 313 19.85 19.71 -25.34
C GLU A 313 18.90 20.59 -24.51
N LYS A 314 17.84 20.04 -23.88
CA LYS A 314 16.91 20.83 -23.06
C LYS A 314 17.32 21.03 -21.60
N GLU A 315 18.33 20.31 -21.11
CA GLU A 315 18.87 20.55 -19.75
C GLU A 315 19.91 21.68 -19.69
N HIS A 316 20.43 22.14 -20.84
CA HIS A 316 21.44 23.22 -20.87
C HIS A 316 20.87 24.63 -21.09
N GLU A 317 19.63 24.77 -21.59
CA GLU A 317 18.99 26.09 -21.78
C GLU A 317 18.21 26.58 -20.53
N LEU A 318 17.88 25.69 -19.59
CA LEU A 318 17.18 26.05 -18.35
C LEU A 318 18.12 26.41 -17.19
N SER A 319 19.42 26.08 -17.27
CA SER A 319 20.42 26.45 -16.27
C SER A 319 21.11 27.80 -16.55
N GLU A 320 21.14 28.28 -17.79
CA GLU A 320 21.73 29.59 -18.13
C GLU A 320 20.74 30.77 -18.06
N SER A 321 19.42 30.52 -18.07
CA SER A 321 18.42 31.61 -18.00
C SER A 321 18.06 32.08 -16.59
N GLN A 322 18.53 31.40 -15.54
CA GLN A 322 18.35 31.82 -14.13
C GLN A 322 19.60 32.46 -13.50
N GLY A 323 20.69 32.64 -14.27
CA GLY A 323 21.95 33.22 -13.81
C GLY A 323 22.14 34.72 -14.07
N LEU A 324 21.16 35.43 -14.65
CA LEU A 324 21.25 36.87 -14.89
C LEU A 324 19.90 37.56 -14.67
N LYS A 325 19.63 37.97 -13.44
CA LYS A 325 18.94 39.23 -13.12
C LYS A 325 19.26 39.61 -11.67
N ARG A 326 19.99 40.73 -11.61
CA ARG A 326 20.46 41.58 -10.50
C ARG A 326 19.81 41.40 -9.13
#